data_AF-A0A8X6NLC8-F1
#
_entry.id   AF-A0A8X6NLC8-F1
#
_cell.length_a   1.000
_cell.length_b   1.000
_cell.length_c   1.000
_cell.angle_alpha   90.00
_cell.angle_beta   90.00
_cell.angle_gamma   90.00
#
_symmetry.space_group_name_H-M   'P 1'
#
loop_
_entity.id
_entity.type
_entity.pdbx_description
1 polymer ?
#
loop_
_entity_poly.entity_id
_entity_poly.type
_entity_poly.pdbx_seq_one_letter_code
_entity_poly.pdbx_strand_id
1 'polypeptide(L)'
;RNFIETDLNWLIEKTTSMENFVSSQELSLNAMGMYYIDPSAAERKAKVLLTFWATYTNRILLAKTLWKHADQPIHLALVLSMMIERLTPNVTDTALKAEMEESSREFADIATSMLDACYVDTPDRAFDVLNEESPGWAYNTAVDIAAEAQNKRFLSHICCQKWLTNEFFGKIKIRELSWGVFTVPTGIKVLLCAFLVFPMYAWTIFQTKECISTEDDKDIVDFDSENEDDNKTLINFSSPDTAPKEEKPAIQRTWKSVMWNPSTFRRYVIHHPPLWKMIYLMWSAPITKFWTFQMFYIVYLAFFSIAVLWPSCGNYMLDLIVCCWTSLLALESVHPAVRMRKKYKAKVFILKIMEIVVMFVFVLLYLIGRILPLNLIDPYSTRVILCLGLIYFYYRIIYIYLPISPTLGPLLYRVKLMVSHDGKKLLN
;
A
#
# COMPACT_ATOMS: atom_id res chain seq x y z
N ARG A 1 22.01 27.45 -16.84
CA ARG A 1 22.51 26.16 -16.31
C ARG A 1 22.15 26.02 -14.83
N ASN A 2 22.58 26.95 -13.97
CA ASN A 2 22.29 26.94 -12.52
C ASN A 2 20.80 26.81 -12.20
N PHE A 3 19.92 27.64 -12.77
CA PHE A 3 18.46 27.55 -12.52
C PHE A 3 17.87 26.15 -12.77
N ILE A 4 18.30 25.46 -13.83
CA ILE A 4 17.76 24.12 -14.17
C ILE A 4 18.30 23.07 -13.18
N GLU A 5 19.60 23.11 -12.91
CA GLU A 5 20.27 22.11 -12.06
C GLU A 5 19.94 22.28 -10.57
N THR A 6 19.73 23.51 -10.09
CA THR A 6 19.41 23.80 -8.69
C THR A 6 17.94 24.08 -8.46
N ASP A 7 17.42 25.20 -8.97
CA ASP A 7 16.15 25.76 -8.50
C ASP A 7 14.95 24.96 -9.03
N LEU A 8 14.98 24.58 -10.30
CA LEU A 8 13.92 23.80 -10.95
C LEU A 8 13.88 22.37 -10.39
N ASN A 9 15.03 21.71 -10.28
CA ASN A 9 15.09 20.37 -9.68
C ASN A 9 14.67 20.40 -8.22
N TRP A 10 15.09 21.41 -7.46
CA TRP A 10 14.63 21.59 -6.08
C TRP A 10 13.11 21.76 -5.99
N LEU A 11 12.52 22.55 -6.89
CA LEU A 11 11.07 22.75 -6.94
C LEU A 11 10.33 21.45 -7.31
N ILE A 12 10.82 20.72 -8.31
CA ILE A 12 10.27 19.42 -8.73
C ILE A 12 10.38 18.41 -7.58
N GLU A 13 11.55 18.31 -6.94
CA GLU A 13 11.76 17.42 -5.79
C GLU A 13 10.81 17.78 -4.65
N LYS A 14 10.61 19.07 -4.36
CA LYS A 14 9.70 19.49 -3.30
C LYS A 14 8.24 19.13 -3.61
N THR A 15 7.83 19.26 -4.86
CA THR A 15 6.44 19.09 -5.29
C THR A 15 6.09 17.67 -5.74
N THR A 16 7.08 16.84 -6.06
CA THR A 16 6.85 15.48 -6.58
C THR A 16 7.65 14.39 -5.88
N SER A 17 8.60 14.76 -5.02
CA SER A 17 9.56 13.84 -4.38
C SER A 17 10.51 13.13 -5.36
N MET A 18 10.60 13.60 -6.61
CA MET A 18 11.53 13.06 -7.61
C MET A 18 12.85 13.86 -7.61
N GLU A 19 13.95 13.20 -7.26
CA GLU A 19 15.30 13.80 -7.25
C GLU A 19 15.90 13.85 -8.66
N ASN A 20 16.62 14.95 -8.99
CA ASN A 20 17.38 15.12 -10.24
C ASN A 20 16.60 14.78 -11.53
N PHE A 21 15.32 15.16 -11.59
CA PHE A 21 14.45 14.84 -12.72
C PHE A 21 14.95 15.43 -14.05
N VAL A 22 15.52 16.65 -14.03
CA VAL A 22 16.00 17.35 -15.23
C VAL A 22 17.51 17.55 -15.18
N SER A 23 18.20 17.07 -16.21
CA SER A 23 19.62 17.31 -16.44
C SER A 23 19.80 18.36 -17.55
N SER A 24 20.57 19.41 -17.27
CA SER A 24 20.86 20.45 -18.28
C SER A 24 21.68 19.88 -19.46
N GLN A 25 22.56 18.92 -19.17
CA GLN A 25 23.38 18.24 -20.16
C GLN A 25 22.52 17.37 -21.08
N GLU A 26 21.62 16.55 -20.51
CA GLU A 26 20.69 15.73 -21.30
C GLU A 26 19.80 16.60 -22.20
N LEU A 27 19.28 17.71 -21.66
CA LEU A 27 18.42 18.61 -22.43
C LEU A 27 19.18 19.23 -23.61
N SER A 28 20.43 19.66 -23.39
CA SER A 28 21.27 20.23 -24.44
C SER A 28 21.66 19.21 -25.52
N LEU A 29 21.98 17.98 -25.12
CA LEU A 29 22.31 16.89 -26.04
C LEU A 29 21.09 16.49 -26.88
N ASN A 30 19.91 16.36 -26.25
CA ASN A 30 18.67 16.06 -26.95
C ASN A 30 18.29 17.17 -27.94
N ALA A 31 18.53 18.45 -27.61
CA ALA A 31 18.29 19.57 -28.52
C ALA A 31 19.24 19.57 -29.73
N MET A 32 20.46 19.03 -29.57
CA MET A 32 21.43 18.84 -30.65
C MET A 32 21.20 17.56 -31.46
N GLY A 33 20.15 16.79 -31.16
CA GLY A 33 19.87 15.50 -31.82
C GLY A 33 20.82 14.37 -31.39
N MET A 34 21.68 14.60 -30.40
CA MET A 34 22.60 13.60 -29.83
C MET A 34 21.93 12.93 -28.63
N TYR A 35 20.89 12.14 -28.88
CA TYR A 35 20.10 11.56 -27.79
C TYR A 35 20.89 10.49 -27.01
N TYR A 36 20.93 10.65 -25.68
CA TYR A 36 21.52 9.66 -24.77
C TYR A 36 20.62 8.42 -24.59
N ILE A 37 19.30 8.58 -24.80
CA ILE A 37 18.24 7.56 -24.77
C ILE A 37 17.47 7.65 -26.09
N ASP A 38 16.73 6.61 -26.48
CA ASP A 38 15.83 6.62 -27.66
C ASP A 38 15.09 7.96 -27.85
N PRO A 39 15.04 8.56 -29.06
CA PRO A 39 14.39 9.85 -29.34
C PRO A 39 12.97 9.98 -28.79
N SER A 40 12.20 8.88 -28.78
CA SER A 40 10.85 8.84 -28.22
C SER A 40 10.82 9.17 -26.72
N ALA A 41 11.82 8.73 -25.96
CA ALA A 41 11.94 8.98 -24.52
C ALA A 41 12.30 10.45 -24.25
N ALA A 42 13.16 11.04 -25.07
CA ALA A 42 13.50 12.45 -24.99
C ALA A 42 12.26 13.33 -25.26
N GLU A 43 11.46 12.99 -26.28
CA GLU A 43 10.21 13.70 -26.59
C GLU A 43 9.19 13.59 -25.45
N ARG A 44 8.98 12.38 -24.90
CA ARG A 44 8.13 12.15 -23.72
C ARG A 44 8.54 13.03 -22.55
N LYS A 45 9.83 13.04 -22.20
CA LYS A 45 10.37 13.83 -21.08
C LYS A 45 10.19 15.34 -21.32
N ALA A 46 10.35 15.80 -22.56
CA ALA A 46 10.11 17.20 -22.93
C ALA A 46 8.63 17.60 -22.79
N LYS A 47 7.69 16.74 -23.22
CA LYS A 47 6.25 16.97 -23.04
C LYS A 47 5.87 17.07 -21.56
N VAL A 48 6.39 16.15 -20.73
CA VAL A 48 6.17 16.19 -19.27
C VAL A 48 6.73 17.48 -18.67
N LEU A 49 7.96 17.87 -19.04
CA LEU A 49 8.55 19.11 -18.52
C LEU A 49 7.74 20.36 -18.90
N LEU A 50 7.22 20.39 -20.13
CA LEU A 50 6.35 21.48 -20.57
C LEU A 50 5.03 21.51 -19.79
N THR A 51 4.46 20.34 -19.46
CA THR A 51 3.27 20.25 -18.59
C THR A 51 3.56 20.74 -17.19
N PHE A 52 4.73 20.43 -16.62
CA PHE A 52 5.13 20.91 -15.30
C PHE A 52 5.26 22.43 -15.29
N TRP A 53 5.88 23.01 -16.33
CA TRP A 53 5.95 24.45 -16.49
C TRP A 53 4.56 25.09 -16.57
N ALA A 54 3.63 24.51 -17.35
CA ALA A 54 2.26 25.00 -17.44
C ALA A 54 1.56 24.97 -16.07
N THR A 55 1.81 23.92 -15.27
CA THR A 55 1.25 23.78 -13.92
C THR A 55 1.85 24.77 -12.93
N TYR A 56 3.18 24.96 -12.91
CA TYR A 56 3.84 25.94 -12.04
C TYR A 56 3.44 27.38 -12.35
N THR A 57 3.13 27.67 -13.62
CA THR A 57 2.64 28.99 -14.06
C THR A 57 1.12 29.15 -13.95
N ASN A 58 0.44 28.20 -13.29
CA ASN A 58 -1.02 28.15 -13.11
C ASN A 58 -1.83 28.25 -14.42
N ARG A 59 -1.29 27.72 -15.52
CA ARG A 59 -1.97 27.64 -16.83
C ARG A 59 -2.68 26.30 -16.97
N ILE A 60 -3.72 26.08 -16.16
CA ILE A 60 -4.39 24.78 -16.01
C ILE A 60 -4.97 24.26 -17.33
N LEU A 61 -5.55 25.13 -18.16
CA LEU A 61 -6.06 24.74 -19.48
C LEU A 61 -4.95 24.22 -20.40
N LEU A 62 -3.79 24.88 -20.41
CA LEU A 62 -2.63 24.42 -21.18
C LEU A 62 -2.13 23.07 -20.64
N ALA A 63 -2.02 22.93 -19.31
CA ALA A 63 -1.62 21.67 -18.69
C ALA A 63 -2.57 20.52 -19.10
N LYS A 64 -3.89 20.74 -19.11
CA LYS A 64 -4.88 19.75 -19.58
C LYS A 64 -4.70 19.39 -21.06
N THR A 65 -4.44 20.37 -21.93
CA THR A 65 -4.22 20.08 -23.36
C THR A 65 -2.95 19.27 -23.60
N LEU A 66 -1.87 19.57 -22.87
CA LEU A 66 -0.62 18.84 -22.98
C LEU A 66 -0.74 17.43 -22.39
N TRP A 67 -1.48 17.28 -21.29
CA TRP A 67 -1.76 16.00 -20.65
C TRP A 67 -2.44 15.00 -21.60
N LYS A 68 -3.36 15.45 -22.47
CA LYS A 68 -4.02 14.59 -23.46
C LYS A 68 -3.07 13.92 -24.45
N HIS A 69 -1.87 14.48 -24.61
CA HIS A 69 -0.83 13.99 -25.53
C HIS A 69 0.30 13.26 -24.78
N ALA A 70 0.08 12.90 -23.51
CA ALA A 70 1.03 12.16 -22.71
C ALA A 70 0.87 10.65 -22.90
N ASP A 71 2.00 9.96 -23.03
CA ASP A 71 2.04 8.50 -23.21
C ASP A 71 1.61 7.74 -21.93
N GLN A 72 1.85 8.33 -20.76
CA GLN A 72 1.44 7.80 -19.46
C GLN A 72 0.51 8.80 -18.74
N PRO A 73 -0.76 8.91 -19.18
CA PRO A 73 -1.66 9.97 -18.73
C PRO A 73 -2.11 9.78 -17.28
N ILE A 74 -2.30 8.54 -16.79
CA ILE A 74 -2.64 8.27 -15.38
C ILE A 74 -1.54 8.78 -14.44
N HIS A 75 -0.28 8.40 -14.72
CA HIS A 75 0.88 8.84 -13.94
C HIS A 75 1.00 10.37 -13.94
N LEU A 76 0.93 11.00 -15.12
CA LEU A 76 1.03 12.44 -15.23
C LEU A 76 -0.09 13.17 -14.49
N ALA A 77 -1.35 12.73 -14.60
CA ALA A 77 -2.46 13.34 -13.88
C ALA A 77 -2.29 13.28 -12.35
N LEU A 78 -1.80 12.15 -11.83
CA LEU A 78 -1.50 12.00 -10.40
C LEU A 78 -0.39 12.96 -9.96
N VAL A 79 0.67 13.09 -10.76
CA VAL A 79 1.77 14.04 -10.47
C VAL A 79 1.27 15.49 -10.53
N LEU A 80 0.47 15.86 -11.53
CA LEU A 80 -0.09 17.21 -11.62
C LEU A 80 -0.98 17.56 -10.43
N SER A 81 -1.86 16.63 -10.02
CA SER A 81 -2.70 16.79 -8.83
C SER A 81 -1.84 17.03 -7.58
N MET A 82 -0.79 16.22 -7.39
CA MET A 82 0.15 16.33 -6.27
C MET A 82 0.94 17.65 -6.29
N MET A 83 1.40 18.09 -7.46
CA MET A 83 2.15 19.34 -7.61
C MET A 83 1.30 20.52 -7.17
N ILE A 84 0.07 20.60 -7.68
CA ILE A 84 -0.86 21.69 -7.35
C ILE A 84 -1.17 21.67 -5.84
N GLU A 85 -1.51 20.50 -5.28
CA GLU A 85 -1.81 20.37 -3.85
C GLU A 85 -0.65 20.81 -2.95
N ARG A 86 0.60 20.52 -3.34
CA ARG A 86 1.78 20.95 -2.58
C ARG A 86 2.16 22.43 -2.78
N LEU A 87 1.69 23.06 -3.86
CA LEU A 87 1.88 24.49 -4.11
C LEU A 87 0.84 25.35 -3.37
N THR A 88 -0.39 24.86 -3.27
CA THR A 88 -1.54 25.53 -2.64
C THR A 88 -1.23 26.18 -1.26
N PRO A 89 -0.51 25.55 -0.32
CA PRO A 89 -0.22 26.15 0.98
C PRO A 89 0.66 27.40 0.93
N ASN A 90 1.40 27.60 -0.16
CA ASN A 90 2.29 28.76 -0.32
C ASN A 90 1.57 29.97 -0.92
N VAL A 91 0.30 29.82 -1.31
CA VAL A 91 -0.52 30.89 -1.89
C VAL A 91 -1.25 31.64 -0.79
N THR A 92 -1.11 32.97 -0.79
CA THR A 92 -1.75 33.86 0.19
C THR A 92 -3.18 34.21 -0.18
N ASP A 93 -3.48 34.33 -1.48
CA ASP A 93 -4.82 34.65 -1.98
C ASP A 93 -5.77 33.44 -1.84
N THR A 94 -6.83 33.63 -1.07
CA THR A 94 -7.85 32.60 -0.81
C THR A 94 -8.63 32.20 -2.05
N ALA A 95 -8.87 33.12 -2.99
CA ALA A 95 -9.63 32.82 -4.21
C ALA A 95 -8.81 31.92 -5.14
N LEU A 96 -7.56 32.31 -5.42
CA LEU A 96 -6.61 31.49 -6.18
C LEU A 96 -6.36 30.14 -5.52
N LYS A 97 -6.27 30.11 -4.19
CA LYS A 97 -6.10 28.87 -3.43
C LYS A 97 -7.26 27.89 -3.68
N ALA A 98 -8.51 28.37 -3.64
CA ALA A 98 -9.68 27.54 -3.90
C ALA A 98 -9.69 27.00 -5.35
N GLU A 99 -9.32 27.84 -6.32
CA GLU A 99 -9.20 27.44 -7.73
C GLU A 99 -8.12 26.36 -7.94
N MET A 100 -6.98 26.48 -7.26
CA MET A 100 -5.92 25.47 -7.30
C MET A 100 -6.36 24.16 -6.63
N GLU A 101 -7.08 24.22 -5.52
CA GLU A 101 -7.64 23.02 -4.86
C GLU A 101 -8.69 22.32 -5.73
N GLU A 102 -9.50 23.08 -6.48
CA GLU A 102 -10.42 22.52 -7.47
C GLU A 102 -9.67 21.88 -8.64
N SER A 103 -8.67 22.56 -9.20
CA SER A 103 -7.85 22.05 -10.30
C SER A 103 -7.10 20.77 -9.91
N SER A 104 -6.56 20.71 -8.69
CA SER A 104 -5.91 19.50 -8.16
C SER A 104 -6.88 18.33 -8.06
N ARG A 105 -8.11 18.57 -7.55
CA ARG A 105 -9.18 17.56 -7.48
C ARG A 105 -9.59 17.08 -8.86
N GLU A 106 -9.69 17.97 -9.83
CA GLU A 106 -10.03 17.60 -11.20
C GLU A 106 -8.99 16.66 -11.83
N PHE A 107 -7.70 16.94 -11.67
CA PHE A 107 -6.65 16.01 -12.14
C PHE A 107 -6.70 14.65 -11.42
N ALA A 108 -6.98 14.62 -10.13
CA ALA A 108 -7.18 13.37 -9.38
C ALA A 108 -8.38 12.56 -9.92
N ASP A 109 -9.47 13.24 -10.29
CA ASP A 109 -10.67 12.64 -10.85
C ASP A 109 -10.45 12.13 -12.27
N ILE A 110 -9.70 12.89 -13.08
CA ILE A 110 -9.27 12.45 -14.41
C ILE A 110 -8.45 11.16 -14.31
N ALA A 111 -7.45 11.09 -13.41
CA ALA A 111 -6.64 9.89 -13.22
C ALA A 111 -7.50 8.67 -12.82
N THR A 112 -8.45 8.88 -11.89
CA THR A 112 -9.35 7.82 -11.41
C THR A 112 -10.30 7.34 -12.51
N SER A 113 -10.86 8.27 -13.29
CA SER A 113 -11.79 7.96 -14.37
C SER A 113 -11.11 7.23 -15.52
N MET A 114 -9.84 7.57 -15.80
CA MET A 114 -9.06 6.88 -16.82
C MET A 114 -8.71 5.45 -16.40
N LEU A 115 -8.35 5.24 -15.13
CA LEU A 115 -8.17 3.89 -14.58
C LEU A 115 -9.47 3.09 -14.65
N ASP A 116 -10.61 3.70 -14.34
CA ASP A 116 -11.92 3.06 -14.43
C ASP A 116 -12.23 2.63 -15.87
N ALA A 117 -12.03 3.51 -16.85
CA ALA A 117 -12.22 3.20 -18.26
C ALA A 117 -11.28 2.06 -18.72
N CYS A 118 -10.00 2.09 -18.33
CA CYS A 118 -9.06 1.01 -18.64
C CYS A 118 -9.49 -0.32 -18.00
N TYR A 119 -9.99 -0.29 -16.76
CA TYR A 119 -10.39 -1.48 -16.03
C TYR A 119 -11.68 -2.10 -16.58
N VAL A 120 -12.63 -1.27 -17.02
CA VAL A 120 -13.87 -1.73 -17.70
C VAL A 120 -13.55 -2.34 -19.07
N ASP A 121 -12.59 -1.79 -19.80
CA ASP A 121 -12.21 -2.29 -21.13
C ASP A 121 -11.34 -3.55 -21.06
N THR A 122 -10.24 -3.51 -20.30
CA THR A 122 -9.33 -4.66 -20.16
C THR A 122 -8.74 -4.72 -18.74
N PRO A 123 -9.25 -5.58 -17.84
CA PRO A 123 -8.82 -5.61 -16.45
C PRO A 123 -7.34 -6.01 -16.29
N ASP A 124 -6.83 -6.94 -17.11
CA ASP A 124 -5.45 -7.39 -17.04
C ASP A 124 -4.45 -6.26 -17.38
N ARG A 125 -4.74 -5.49 -18.43
CA ARG A 125 -3.92 -4.33 -18.81
C ARG A 125 -3.99 -3.23 -17.76
N ALA A 126 -5.14 -3.05 -17.10
CA ALA A 126 -5.24 -2.11 -15.99
C ALA A 126 -4.31 -2.50 -14.83
N PHE A 127 -4.18 -3.79 -14.52
CA PHE A 127 -3.19 -4.26 -13.54
C PHE A 127 -1.75 -4.09 -14.02
N ASP A 128 -1.46 -4.30 -15.30
CA ASP A 128 -0.12 -4.03 -15.85
C ASP A 128 0.27 -2.55 -15.67
N VAL A 129 -0.66 -1.62 -15.93
CA VAL A 129 -0.43 -0.18 -15.71
C VAL A 129 -0.16 0.16 -14.24
N LEU A 130 -0.80 -0.54 -13.29
CA LEU A 130 -0.53 -0.36 -11.86
C LEU A 130 0.84 -0.95 -11.43
N ASN A 131 1.33 -1.97 -12.13
CA ASN A 131 2.62 -2.63 -11.88
C ASN A 131 3.79 -2.00 -12.65
N GLU A 132 3.52 -1.21 -13.68
CA GLU A 132 4.54 -0.65 -14.56
C GLU A 132 5.45 0.31 -13.80
N GLU A 133 6.72 -0.09 -13.62
CA GLU A 133 7.77 0.80 -13.15
C GLU A 133 8.36 1.55 -14.35
N SER A 134 8.20 2.87 -14.37
CA SER A 134 8.60 3.70 -15.49
C SER A 134 9.88 4.49 -15.19
N PRO A 135 10.92 4.41 -16.06
CA PRO A 135 12.15 5.18 -15.87
C PRO A 135 11.89 6.70 -15.96
N GLY A 136 10.81 7.10 -16.65
CA GLY A 136 10.37 8.48 -16.73
C GLY A 136 9.85 9.05 -15.41
N TRP A 137 9.46 8.20 -14.44
CA TRP A 137 8.93 8.60 -13.13
C TRP A 137 9.80 8.11 -11.97
N ALA A 138 11.12 8.01 -12.18
CA ALA A 138 12.08 7.49 -11.20
C ALA A 138 11.76 6.06 -10.72
N TYR A 139 11.25 5.20 -11.62
CA TYR A 139 10.84 3.82 -11.34
C TYR A 139 9.72 3.69 -10.30
N ASN A 140 8.91 4.74 -10.12
CA ASN A 140 7.69 4.67 -9.34
C ASN A 140 6.52 4.16 -10.20
N THR A 141 5.68 3.33 -9.61
CA THR A 141 4.41 2.89 -10.19
C THR A 141 3.33 3.96 -10.02
N ALA A 142 2.22 3.84 -10.76
CA ALA A 142 1.05 4.69 -10.57
C ALA A 142 0.52 4.67 -9.12
N VAL A 143 0.58 3.51 -8.46
CA VAL A 143 0.16 3.34 -7.07
C VAL A 143 1.12 4.05 -6.11
N ASP A 144 2.43 3.94 -6.33
CA ASP A 144 3.44 4.64 -5.53
C ASP A 144 3.25 6.17 -5.61
N ILE A 145 3.02 6.70 -6.82
CA ILE A 145 2.74 8.14 -7.03
C ILE A 145 1.44 8.54 -6.33
N ALA A 146 0.36 7.75 -6.48
CA ALA A 146 -0.92 8.04 -5.83
C ALA A 146 -0.82 8.03 -4.30
N ALA A 147 -0.02 7.12 -3.73
CA ALA A 147 0.24 7.06 -2.29
C ALA A 147 1.04 8.27 -1.81
N GLU A 148 2.05 8.71 -2.56
CA GLU A 148 2.86 9.89 -2.24
C GLU A 148 2.06 11.21 -2.37
N ALA A 149 1.12 11.24 -3.32
CA ALA A 149 0.12 12.28 -3.52
C ALA A 149 -1.01 12.25 -2.46
N GLN A 150 -1.10 11.18 -1.65
CA GLN A 150 -2.23 10.96 -0.73
C GLN A 150 -3.61 10.99 -1.40
N ASN A 151 -3.68 10.59 -2.68
CA ASN A 151 -4.92 10.53 -3.45
C ASN A 151 -5.76 9.32 -3.03
N LYS A 152 -6.53 9.49 -1.94
CA LYS A 152 -7.38 8.44 -1.36
C LYS A 152 -8.43 7.92 -2.34
N ARG A 153 -8.94 8.77 -3.23
CA ARG A 153 -9.99 8.41 -4.20
C ARG A 153 -9.47 7.44 -5.24
N PHE A 154 -8.29 7.70 -5.78
CA PHE A 154 -7.62 6.79 -6.71
C PHE A 154 -7.30 5.46 -6.03
N LEU A 155 -6.75 5.49 -4.82
CA LEU A 155 -6.39 4.29 -4.07
C LEU A 155 -7.60 3.46 -3.64
N SER A 156 -8.76 4.08 -3.37
CA SER A 156 -9.98 3.36 -2.99
C SER A 156 -10.76 2.80 -4.19
N HIS A 157 -10.29 3.03 -5.42
CA HIS A 157 -10.89 2.45 -6.62
C HIS A 157 -10.83 0.91 -6.60
N ILE A 158 -11.85 0.25 -7.15
CA ILE A 158 -11.99 -1.21 -7.12
C ILE A 158 -10.81 -1.93 -7.79
N CYS A 159 -10.26 -1.37 -8.87
CA CYS A 159 -9.08 -1.90 -9.55
C CYS A 159 -7.87 -1.91 -8.61
N CYS A 160 -7.57 -0.78 -7.96
CA CYS A 160 -6.48 -0.68 -6.98
C CYS A 160 -6.66 -1.65 -5.80
N GLN A 161 -7.90 -1.83 -5.31
CA GLN A 161 -8.19 -2.74 -4.19
C GLN A 161 -8.06 -4.21 -4.58
N LYS A 162 -8.56 -4.60 -5.77
CA LYS A 162 -8.37 -5.95 -6.32
C LYS A 162 -6.89 -6.24 -6.57
N TRP A 163 -6.17 -5.28 -7.16
CA TRP A 163 -4.73 -5.36 -7.38
C TRP A 163 -3.95 -5.56 -6.06
N LEU A 164 -4.23 -4.73 -5.04
CA LEU A 164 -3.56 -4.81 -3.74
C LEU A 164 -3.86 -6.15 -3.04
N THR A 165 -5.10 -6.65 -3.21
CA THR A 165 -5.49 -7.97 -2.70
C THR A 165 -4.70 -9.07 -3.42
N ASN A 166 -4.60 -9.03 -4.75
CA ASN A 166 -3.82 -10.01 -5.51
C ASN A 166 -2.34 -9.97 -5.12
N GLU A 167 -1.76 -8.78 -4.94
CA GLU A 167 -0.38 -8.62 -4.48
C GLU A 167 -0.18 -9.20 -3.05
N PHE A 168 -1.15 -8.98 -2.15
CA PHE A 168 -1.09 -9.50 -0.78
C PHE A 168 -1.19 -11.03 -0.71
N PHE A 169 -2.04 -11.63 -1.55
CA PHE A 169 -2.17 -13.08 -1.66
C PHE A 169 -1.05 -13.68 -2.53
N GLY A 170 -0.37 -12.89 -3.35
CA GLY A 170 0.66 -13.36 -4.26
C GLY A 170 0.12 -14.40 -5.25
N LYS A 171 0.89 -15.47 -5.48
CA LYS A 171 0.54 -16.52 -6.47
C LYS A 171 -0.37 -17.62 -5.92
N ILE A 172 -0.93 -17.43 -4.72
CA ILE A 172 -1.82 -18.39 -4.07
C ILE A 172 -3.25 -17.84 -4.01
N LYS A 173 -4.22 -18.67 -4.35
CA LYS A 173 -5.65 -18.40 -4.14
C LYS A 173 -6.19 -19.34 -3.09
N ILE A 174 -6.79 -18.78 -2.04
CA ILE A 174 -7.35 -19.57 -0.94
C ILE A 174 -8.82 -19.80 -1.22
N ARG A 175 -9.22 -21.06 -1.28
CA ARG A 175 -10.58 -21.50 -1.51
C ARG A 175 -11.40 -21.33 -0.24
N GLU A 176 -12.56 -20.72 -0.38
CA GLU A 176 -13.59 -20.78 0.64
C GLU A 176 -14.30 -22.14 0.59
N LEU A 177 -13.64 -23.16 1.13
CA LEU A 177 -14.35 -24.40 1.47
C LEU A 177 -15.09 -24.16 2.79
N SER A 178 -16.39 -23.91 2.71
CA SER A 178 -17.29 -23.94 3.86
C SER A 178 -17.77 -25.38 4.05
N TRP A 179 -17.21 -26.07 5.04
CA TRP A 179 -17.73 -27.35 5.49
C TRP A 179 -18.92 -27.08 6.43
N GLY A 180 -20.05 -26.65 5.87
CA GLY A 180 -21.26 -26.35 6.63
C GLY A 180 -21.06 -25.28 7.71
N VAL A 181 -21.63 -25.52 8.91
CA VAL A 181 -21.80 -24.57 10.03
C VAL A 181 -20.49 -24.03 10.62
N PHE A 182 -19.33 -24.59 10.26
CA PHE A 182 -18.03 -24.16 10.77
C PHE A 182 -17.24 -23.36 9.72
N THR A 183 -17.41 -22.04 9.73
CA THR A 183 -16.59 -21.13 8.92
C THR A 183 -15.25 -20.89 9.60
N VAL A 184 -14.21 -21.60 9.16
CA VAL A 184 -12.84 -21.38 9.64
C VAL A 184 -12.34 -20.01 9.12
N PRO A 185 -11.88 -19.10 9.99
CA PRO A 185 -11.26 -17.84 9.58
C PRO A 185 -10.12 -18.04 8.59
N THR A 186 -9.98 -17.13 7.63
CA THR A 186 -8.95 -17.18 6.57
C THR A 186 -7.54 -17.31 7.15
N GLY A 187 -7.22 -16.60 8.23
CA GLY A 187 -5.91 -16.70 8.89
C GLY A 187 -5.58 -18.09 9.43
N ILE A 188 -6.56 -18.79 9.99
CA ILE A 188 -6.38 -20.17 10.48
C ILE A 188 -6.21 -21.13 9.29
N LYS A 189 -6.98 -20.95 8.21
CA LYS A 189 -6.80 -21.74 6.98
C LYS A 189 -5.39 -21.57 6.41
N VAL A 190 -4.90 -20.33 6.30
CA VAL A 190 -3.56 -20.01 5.82
C VAL A 190 -2.50 -20.68 6.69
N LEU A 191 -2.64 -20.58 8.01
CA LEU A 191 -1.69 -21.16 8.94
C LEU A 191 -1.68 -22.69 8.89
N LEU A 192 -2.86 -23.31 8.82
CA LEU A 192 -2.99 -24.75 8.63
C LEU A 192 -2.38 -25.20 7.31
N CYS A 193 -2.54 -24.44 6.22
CA CYS A 193 -1.87 -24.77 4.95
C CYS A 193 -0.35 -24.54 5.01
N ALA A 194 0.13 -23.58 5.81
CA ALA A 194 1.55 -23.28 5.93
C ALA A 194 2.32 -24.33 6.75
N PHE A 195 1.71 -24.85 7.83
CA PHE A 195 2.32 -25.85 8.71
C PHE A 195 1.92 -27.29 8.39
N LEU A 196 0.74 -27.52 7.81
CA LEU A 196 0.30 -28.83 7.35
C LEU A 196 0.20 -28.88 5.82
N VAL A 197 0.80 -29.91 5.24
CA VAL A 197 0.79 -30.14 3.79
C VAL A 197 -0.59 -30.61 3.30
N PHE A 198 -1.36 -31.32 4.12
CA PHE A 198 -2.65 -31.88 3.72
C PHE A 198 -3.73 -30.81 3.40
N PRO A 199 -3.93 -29.76 4.24
CA PRO A 199 -4.84 -28.67 3.92
C PRO A 199 -4.51 -27.89 2.64
N MET A 200 -3.24 -27.86 2.23
CA MET A 200 -2.78 -27.16 1.03
C MET A 200 -3.47 -27.72 -0.23
N TYR A 201 -3.69 -29.03 -0.31
CA TYR A 201 -4.41 -29.66 -1.43
C TYR A 201 -5.92 -29.36 -1.43
N ALA A 202 -6.52 -29.11 -0.27
CA ALA A 202 -7.96 -28.87 -0.15
C ALA A 202 -8.34 -27.39 -0.29
N TRP A 203 -7.49 -26.50 0.23
CA TRP A 203 -7.82 -25.08 0.39
C TRP A 203 -7.00 -24.14 -0.49
N THR A 204 -5.95 -24.58 -1.18
CA THR A 204 -5.15 -23.65 -2.01
C THR A 204 -5.09 -24.04 -3.48
N ILE A 205 -5.16 -23.01 -4.33
CA ILE A 205 -4.98 -23.09 -5.78
C ILE A 205 -3.74 -22.27 -6.11
N PHE A 206 -2.84 -22.85 -6.87
CA PHE A 206 -1.57 -22.22 -7.25
C PHE A 206 -1.65 -21.74 -8.68
N GLN A 207 -1.44 -20.45 -8.90
CA GLN A 207 -1.33 -19.91 -10.24
C GLN A 207 0.12 -20.09 -10.73
N THR A 208 0.39 -21.21 -11.40
CA THR A 208 1.68 -21.46 -12.07
C THR A 208 1.47 -21.46 -13.58
N LYS A 209 2.38 -20.85 -14.34
CA LYS A 209 2.35 -20.86 -15.83
C LYS A 209 2.24 -22.28 -16.42
N GLU A 210 2.79 -23.28 -15.74
CA GLU A 210 2.71 -24.70 -16.12
C GLU A 210 1.29 -25.29 -16.01
N CYS A 211 0.41 -24.71 -15.18
CA CYS A 211 -0.98 -25.17 -15.04
C CYS A 211 -1.93 -24.61 -16.12
N ILE A 212 -1.45 -23.67 -16.96
CA ILE A 212 -2.20 -23.03 -18.06
C ILE A 212 -1.79 -23.66 -19.41
N SER A 213 -1.19 -24.85 -19.38
CA SER A 213 -0.68 -25.53 -20.57
C SER A 213 -1.75 -26.40 -21.26
N THR A 214 -2.77 -25.75 -21.80
CA THR A 214 -3.45 -26.25 -23.00
C THR A 214 -3.73 -25.05 -23.91
N GLU A 215 -3.07 -25.04 -25.06
CA GLU A 215 -3.05 -23.91 -26.00
C GLU A 215 -4.38 -23.63 -26.71
N ASP A 216 -5.44 -24.37 -26.39
CA ASP A 216 -6.81 -24.15 -26.86
C ASP A 216 -7.65 -23.23 -25.94
N ASP A 217 -7.11 -22.85 -24.76
CA ASP A 217 -7.79 -21.98 -23.79
C ASP A 217 -7.19 -20.54 -23.74
N LYS A 218 -6.60 -20.07 -24.85
CA LYS A 218 -6.14 -18.66 -24.95
C LYS A 218 -7.31 -17.67 -24.97
N ASP A 219 -8.54 -18.15 -25.16
CA ASP A 219 -9.78 -17.39 -25.00
C ASP A 219 -10.38 -17.51 -23.58
N ILE A 220 -9.67 -18.11 -22.61
CA ILE A 220 -10.16 -18.34 -21.23
C ILE A 220 -9.22 -17.74 -20.18
N VAL A 221 -8.82 -16.48 -20.42
CA VAL A 221 -8.52 -15.53 -19.32
C VAL A 221 -9.65 -14.52 -19.17
N ASP A 222 -10.82 -14.77 -19.76
CA ASP A 222 -12.08 -14.12 -19.40
C ASP A 222 -12.59 -14.70 -18.09
N PHE A 223 -12.05 -14.20 -16.97
CA PHE A 223 -12.74 -14.34 -15.70
C PHE A 223 -12.59 -13.09 -14.84
N ASP A 224 -13.20 -11.99 -15.31
CA ASP A 224 -13.75 -10.93 -14.46
C ASP A 224 -14.74 -10.00 -15.19
N SER A 225 -15.34 -10.41 -16.32
CA SER A 225 -16.54 -9.73 -16.82
C SER A 225 -17.71 -10.09 -15.89
N GLU A 226 -17.99 -9.21 -14.93
CA GLU A 226 -19.32 -9.13 -14.35
C GLU A 226 -20.30 -8.96 -15.52
N ASN A 227 -21.03 -10.01 -15.88
CA ASN A 227 -22.25 -9.84 -16.65
C ASN A 227 -23.20 -9.03 -15.76
N GLU A 228 -23.25 -7.71 -16.01
CA GLU A 228 -24.33 -6.83 -15.62
C GLU A 228 -25.62 -7.28 -16.32
N ASP A 229 -26.27 -8.31 -15.79
CA ASP A 229 -27.68 -8.55 -16.05
C ASP A 229 -28.49 -7.80 -15.00
N ASP A 230 -28.77 -6.53 -15.28
CA ASP A 230 -29.93 -5.81 -14.73
C ASP A 230 -30.49 -4.83 -15.78
N ASN A 231 -31.40 -5.34 -16.61
CA ASN A 231 -32.44 -4.64 -17.38
C ASN A 231 -32.06 -3.45 -18.29
N LYS A 232 -31.73 -3.76 -19.55
CA LYS A 232 -31.99 -2.87 -20.69
C LYS A 232 -33.50 -2.73 -20.93
N THR A 233 -34.12 -1.66 -20.43
CA THR A 233 -35.30 -1.08 -21.11
C THR A 233 -34.84 0.04 -22.04
N LEU A 234 -34.87 -0.29 -23.33
CA LEU A 234 -34.82 0.63 -24.48
C LEU A 234 -35.83 1.77 -24.33
N ILE A 235 -35.40 3.04 -24.37
CA ILE A 235 -36.20 4.13 -24.99
C ILE A 235 -35.26 5.13 -25.69
N ASN A 236 -35.66 5.46 -26.92
CA ASN A 236 -34.99 6.25 -27.93
C ASN A 236 -34.67 7.71 -27.57
N PHE A 237 -33.71 8.26 -28.32
CA PHE A 237 -33.37 9.68 -28.46
C PHE A 237 -34.56 10.58 -28.82
N SER A 238 -34.73 11.67 -28.05
CA SER A 238 -35.17 12.98 -28.54
C SER A 238 -34.77 14.07 -27.53
N SER A 239 -34.00 15.08 -27.98
CA SER A 239 -33.76 16.36 -27.27
C SER A 239 -34.71 17.44 -27.80
N PRO A 240 -34.74 18.69 -27.28
CA PRO A 240 -34.17 19.25 -26.03
C PRO A 240 -35.23 19.97 -25.15
N ASP A 241 -34.89 20.32 -23.89
CA ASP A 241 -35.05 21.69 -23.33
C ASP A 241 -34.92 21.76 -21.78
N THR A 242 -34.12 22.74 -21.35
CA THR A 242 -34.14 23.51 -20.07
C THR A 242 -33.65 22.88 -18.74
N ALA A 243 -32.81 23.66 -18.05
CA ALA A 243 -32.00 23.46 -16.81
C ALA A 243 -32.75 23.01 -15.51
N PRO A 244 -32.08 22.84 -14.33
CA PRO A 244 -30.65 22.73 -14.01
C PRO A 244 -30.26 21.37 -13.38
N LYS A 245 -28.95 21.07 -13.39
CA LYS A 245 -28.36 19.82 -12.87
C LYS A 245 -28.35 19.79 -11.34
N GLU A 246 -29.16 18.92 -10.75
CA GLU A 246 -28.94 18.41 -9.39
C GLU A 246 -27.85 17.33 -9.41
N GLU A 247 -26.82 17.54 -8.61
CA GLU A 247 -25.74 16.60 -8.31
C GLU A 247 -26.32 15.34 -7.67
N LYS A 248 -26.34 14.22 -8.41
CA LYS A 248 -26.69 12.92 -7.85
C LYS A 248 -25.54 12.44 -6.96
N PRO A 249 -25.79 12.02 -5.70
CA PRO A 249 -24.74 11.55 -4.82
C PRO A 249 -24.14 10.26 -5.37
N ALA A 250 -22.81 10.23 -5.45
CA ALA A 250 -22.02 9.05 -5.78
C ALA A 250 -22.48 7.88 -4.91
N ILE A 251 -23.09 6.89 -5.55
CA ILE A 251 -23.54 5.66 -4.91
C ILE A 251 -22.34 5.06 -4.18
N GLN A 252 -22.45 5.09 -2.86
CA GLN A 252 -21.58 4.44 -1.91
C GLN A 252 -21.68 2.94 -2.15
N ARG A 253 -20.88 2.43 -3.11
CA ARG A 253 -20.65 1.00 -3.34
C ARG A 253 -20.01 0.45 -2.06
N THR A 254 -20.89 -0.04 -1.20
CA THR A 254 -20.53 -0.59 0.11
C THR A 254 -19.70 -1.83 -0.09
N TRP A 255 -18.58 -1.89 0.64
CA TRP A 255 -17.67 -3.01 0.77
C TRP A 255 -18.37 -4.26 1.35
N LYS A 256 -19.20 -4.93 0.55
CA LYS A 256 -19.41 -6.36 0.74
C LYS A 256 -18.17 -7.03 0.19
N SER A 257 -17.40 -7.61 1.11
CA SER A 257 -16.24 -8.48 0.89
C SER A 257 -16.07 -8.90 -0.57
N VAL A 258 -14.90 -8.60 -1.14
CA VAL A 258 -14.36 -9.28 -2.33
C VAL A 258 -14.25 -10.76 -1.98
N MET A 259 -15.40 -11.44 -2.06
CA MET A 259 -15.61 -12.83 -1.77
C MET A 259 -15.84 -13.44 -3.13
N TRP A 260 -14.78 -14.09 -3.60
CA TRP A 260 -14.78 -14.78 -4.88
C TRP A 260 -15.96 -15.75 -4.94
N ASN A 261 -16.79 -15.59 -5.97
CA ASN A 261 -18.02 -16.36 -6.10
C ASN A 261 -17.67 -17.84 -6.40
N PRO A 262 -18.06 -18.82 -5.56
CA PRO A 262 -17.67 -20.22 -5.70
C PRO A 262 -18.24 -20.92 -6.95
N SER A 263 -19.13 -20.28 -7.70
CA SER A 263 -19.75 -20.82 -8.92
C SER A 263 -18.78 -20.90 -10.12
N THR A 264 -17.76 -20.06 -10.14
CA THR A 264 -16.78 -19.90 -11.23
C THR A 264 -15.66 -20.93 -11.12
N PHE A 265 -15.57 -21.54 -9.95
CA PHE A 265 -14.57 -22.52 -9.56
C PHE A 265 -14.80 -23.91 -10.15
N ARG A 266 -16.00 -24.20 -10.69
CA ARG A 266 -16.43 -25.57 -10.99
C ARG A 266 -15.86 -26.18 -12.30
N ARG A 267 -15.04 -25.44 -13.06
CA ARG A 267 -14.63 -25.85 -14.43
C ARG A 267 -13.12 -26.03 -14.66
N TYR A 268 -12.28 -25.95 -13.62
CA TYR A 268 -10.83 -26.11 -13.80
C TYR A 268 -10.30 -27.44 -13.25
N VAL A 269 -9.66 -28.24 -14.11
CA VAL A 269 -8.84 -29.38 -13.70
C VAL A 269 -7.53 -28.82 -13.12
N ILE A 270 -7.42 -28.83 -11.81
CA ILE A 270 -6.25 -28.26 -11.12
C ILE A 270 -5.12 -29.28 -11.15
N HIS A 271 -4.14 -29.06 -12.03
CA HIS A 271 -2.85 -29.75 -11.92
C HIS A 271 -2.06 -29.15 -10.76
N HIS A 272 -1.90 -29.91 -9.68
CA HIS A 272 -1.07 -29.50 -8.54
C HIS A 272 0.40 -29.55 -8.95
N PRO A 273 1.18 -28.46 -8.78
CA PRO A 273 2.62 -28.50 -8.97
C PRO A 273 3.28 -29.45 -7.94
N PRO A 274 4.55 -29.85 -8.14
CA PRO A 274 5.26 -30.67 -7.17
C PRO A 274 5.26 -30.04 -5.77
N LEU A 275 5.17 -30.88 -4.73
CA LEU A 275 5.06 -30.49 -3.32
C LEU A 275 6.01 -29.37 -2.90
N TRP A 276 7.27 -29.46 -3.29
CA TRP A 276 8.29 -28.45 -2.97
C TRP A 276 7.99 -27.07 -3.56
N LYS A 277 7.49 -27.04 -4.81
CA LYS A 277 7.08 -25.79 -5.47
C LYS A 277 5.85 -25.20 -4.80
N MET A 278 4.94 -26.05 -4.33
CA MET A 278 3.74 -25.67 -3.58
C MET A 278 4.10 -25.01 -2.24
N ILE A 279 5.01 -25.63 -1.48
CA ILE A 279 5.54 -25.09 -0.21
C ILE A 279 6.27 -23.77 -0.46
N TYR A 280 7.11 -23.70 -1.50
CA TYR A 280 7.82 -22.48 -1.88
C TYR A 280 6.86 -21.33 -2.21
N LEU A 281 5.84 -21.58 -3.05
CA LEU A 281 4.86 -20.57 -3.41
C LEU A 281 4.07 -20.07 -2.20
N MET A 282 3.65 -20.98 -1.32
CA MET A 282 2.99 -20.62 -0.08
C MET A 282 3.88 -19.75 0.82
N TRP A 283 5.10 -20.17 1.12
CA TRP A 283 6.02 -19.39 1.96
C TRP A 283 6.54 -18.11 1.29
N SER A 284 6.44 -17.98 -0.04
CA SER A 284 6.77 -16.75 -0.74
C SER A 284 5.69 -15.67 -0.57
N ALA A 285 4.42 -16.06 -0.37
CA ALA A 285 3.28 -15.17 -0.32
C ALA A 285 3.31 -14.20 0.88
N PRO A 286 2.94 -12.93 0.71
CA PRO A 286 2.89 -11.98 1.83
C PRO A 286 1.88 -12.37 2.92
N ILE A 287 0.71 -12.89 2.54
CA ILE A 287 -0.33 -13.27 3.48
C ILE A 287 0.10 -14.38 4.45
N THR A 288 0.90 -15.35 4.00
CA THR A 288 1.39 -16.42 4.86
C THR A 288 2.38 -15.87 5.89
N LYS A 289 3.34 -15.06 5.43
CA LYS A 289 4.30 -14.35 6.29
C LYS A 289 3.60 -13.51 7.35
N PHE A 290 2.53 -12.80 6.96
CA PHE A 290 1.72 -11.99 7.87
C PHE A 290 1.10 -12.82 9.01
N TRP A 291 0.38 -13.90 8.68
CA TRP A 291 -0.27 -14.74 9.69
C TRP A 291 0.72 -15.54 10.55
N THR A 292 1.82 -16.01 9.96
CA THR A 292 2.88 -16.68 10.72
C THR A 292 3.54 -15.72 11.71
N PHE A 293 3.87 -14.50 11.27
CA PHE A 293 4.49 -13.48 12.13
C PHE A 293 3.54 -13.09 13.27
N GLN A 294 2.25 -12.93 12.99
CA GLN A 294 1.22 -12.68 14.00
C GLN A 294 1.17 -13.78 15.07
N MET A 295 1.20 -15.04 14.64
CA MET A 295 1.10 -16.18 15.57
C MET A 295 2.37 -16.34 16.41
N PHE A 296 3.56 -16.20 15.81
CA PHE A 296 4.81 -16.19 16.56
C PHE A 296 4.88 -15.02 17.55
N TYR A 297 4.34 -13.85 17.20
CA TYR A 297 4.29 -12.71 18.12
C TYR A 297 3.36 -12.97 19.32
N ILE A 298 2.21 -13.61 19.12
CA ILE A 298 1.31 -14.01 20.22
C ILE A 298 2.00 -15.02 21.14
N VAL A 299 2.70 -16.01 20.58
CA VAL A 299 3.49 -16.98 21.36
C VAL A 299 4.59 -16.27 22.16
N TYR A 300 5.30 -15.33 21.53
CA TYR A 300 6.28 -14.49 22.21
C TYR A 300 5.67 -13.71 23.39
N LEU A 301 4.52 -13.06 23.20
CA LEU A 301 3.82 -12.35 24.29
C LEU A 301 3.43 -13.30 25.42
N ALA A 302 3.05 -14.54 25.12
CA ALA A 302 2.76 -15.54 26.15
C ALA A 302 4.03 -15.89 26.95
N PHE A 303 5.15 -16.17 26.28
CA PHE A 303 6.44 -16.41 26.97
C PHE A 303 6.90 -15.20 27.78
N PHE A 304 6.78 -13.99 27.24
CA PHE A 304 7.14 -12.78 27.96
C PHE A 304 6.23 -12.53 29.17
N SER A 305 4.92 -12.78 29.03
CA SER A 305 3.99 -12.73 30.17
C SER A 305 4.40 -13.73 31.25
N ILE A 306 4.69 -14.99 30.88
CA ILE A 306 5.15 -16.02 31.83
C ILE A 306 6.45 -15.59 32.52
N ALA A 307 7.41 -14.99 31.79
CA ALA A 307 8.67 -14.50 32.36
C ALA A 307 8.46 -13.35 33.37
N VAL A 308 7.49 -12.47 33.13
CA VAL A 308 7.13 -11.39 34.07
C VAL A 308 6.41 -11.93 35.32
N LEU A 309 5.55 -12.94 35.17
CA LEU A 309 4.83 -13.54 36.29
C LEU A 309 5.73 -14.39 37.21
N TRP A 310 6.84 -14.92 36.69
CA TRP A 310 7.72 -15.78 37.48
C TRP A 310 8.41 -15.01 38.63
N PRO A 311 8.52 -15.59 39.84
CA PRO A 311 9.25 -14.97 40.96
C PRO A 311 10.72 -14.67 40.61
N SER A 312 11.35 -13.74 41.35
CA SER A 312 12.65 -13.12 41.00
C SER A 312 13.82 -14.10 40.91
N CYS A 313 13.68 -15.31 41.45
CA CYS A 313 14.59 -16.43 41.21
C CYS A 313 14.17 -17.21 39.96
N GLY A 314 13.91 -16.48 38.87
CA GLY A 314 13.33 -16.99 37.63
C GLY A 314 14.23 -18.01 36.93
N ASN A 315 13.64 -18.75 35.99
CA ASN A 315 14.41 -19.70 35.19
C ASN A 315 15.28 -18.94 34.18
N TYR A 316 16.60 -19.03 34.34
CA TYR A 316 17.58 -18.36 33.45
C TYR A 316 17.32 -18.68 31.97
N MET A 317 16.88 -19.91 31.66
CA MET A 317 16.57 -20.31 30.28
C MET A 317 15.39 -19.55 29.70
N LEU A 318 14.35 -19.28 30.50
CA LEU A 318 13.18 -18.54 30.06
C LEU A 318 13.52 -17.07 29.80
N ASP A 319 14.27 -16.44 30.72
CA ASP A 319 14.71 -15.05 30.58
C ASP A 319 15.67 -14.91 29.37
N LEU A 320 16.53 -15.90 29.11
CA LEU A 320 17.37 -15.97 27.92
C LEU A 320 16.52 -16.06 26.64
N ILE A 321 15.54 -16.96 26.59
CA ILE A 321 14.66 -17.13 25.42
C ILE A 321 13.93 -15.82 25.09
N VAL A 322 13.33 -15.18 26.10
CA VAL A 322 12.61 -13.91 25.91
C VAL A 322 13.57 -12.79 25.49
N CYS A 323 14.77 -12.73 26.06
CA CYS A 323 15.79 -11.76 25.66
C CYS A 323 16.26 -11.97 24.21
N CYS A 324 16.52 -13.22 23.81
CA CYS A 324 16.88 -13.52 22.43
C CYS A 324 15.74 -13.16 21.47
N TRP A 325 14.50 -13.48 21.83
CA TRP A 325 13.33 -13.18 21.00
C TRP A 325 13.07 -11.67 20.87
N THR A 326 13.14 -10.91 21.98
CA THR A 326 13.06 -9.44 21.96
C THR A 326 14.15 -8.81 21.11
N SER A 327 15.38 -9.32 21.19
CA SER A 327 16.50 -8.88 20.36
C SER A 327 16.24 -9.14 18.87
N LEU A 328 15.74 -10.33 18.50
CA LEU A 328 15.35 -10.64 17.14
C LEU A 328 14.25 -9.70 16.62
N LEU A 329 13.24 -9.38 17.44
CA LEU A 329 12.20 -8.40 17.09
C LEU A 329 12.74 -6.97 16.91
N ALA A 330 13.76 -6.59 17.67
CA ALA A 330 14.45 -5.32 17.49
C ALA A 330 15.24 -5.29 16.18
N LEU A 331 15.99 -6.36 15.87
CA LEU A 331 16.73 -6.49 14.61
C LEU A 331 15.80 -6.50 13.38
N GLU A 332 14.72 -7.26 13.44
CA GLU A 332 13.72 -7.32 12.35
C GLU A 332 13.12 -5.93 12.10
N SER A 333 12.96 -5.08 13.12
CA SER A 333 12.43 -3.72 12.94
C SER A 333 13.36 -2.78 12.16
N VAL A 334 14.66 -3.07 12.11
CA VAL A 334 15.64 -2.27 11.37
C VAL A 334 15.50 -2.48 9.87
N HIS A 335 15.26 -3.72 9.41
CA HIS A 335 15.27 -4.06 8.00
C HIS A 335 14.19 -3.30 7.19
N PRO A 336 12.90 -3.29 7.58
CA PRO A 336 11.89 -2.46 6.93
C PRO A 336 12.20 -0.97 7.02
N ALA A 337 12.77 -0.47 8.11
CA ALA A 337 13.11 0.94 8.24
C ALA A 337 14.20 1.38 7.25
N VAL A 338 15.21 0.54 7.03
CA VAL A 338 16.24 0.79 6.00
C VAL A 338 15.62 0.80 4.60
N ARG A 339 14.69 -0.11 4.30
CA ARG A 339 13.98 -0.14 3.02
C ARG A 339 13.09 1.10 2.81
N MET A 340 12.42 1.56 3.87
CA MET A 340 11.53 2.73 3.86
C MET A 340 12.29 4.06 3.67
N ARG A 341 13.59 4.11 4.03
CA ARG A 341 14.45 5.30 3.86
C ARG A 341 14.47 5.83 2.43
N LYS A 342 14.34 4.95 1.43
CA LYS A 342 14.43 5.31 0.02
C LYS A 342 13.10 5.78 -0.60
N LYS A 343 11.95 5.55 0.05
CA LYS A 343 10.63 5.73 -0.58
C LYS A 343 9.65 6.66 0.14
N TYR A 344 9.85 7.04 1.42
CA TYR A 344 8.82 7.75 2.19
C TYR A 344 9.28 8.99 2.98
N LYS A 345 8.31 9.89 3.25
CA LYS A 345 8.46 11.18 3.95
C LYS A 345 9.24 11.11 5.27
N ALA A 346 10.12 12.09 5.49
CA ALA A 346 11.01 12.20 6.65
C ALA A 346 10.32 12.11 8.03
N LYS A 347 9.09 12.65 8.19
CA LYS A 347 8.39 12.63 9.50
C LYS A 347 7.99 11.23 9.95
N VAL A 348 7.47 10.40 9.03
CA VAL A 348 7.08 9.01 9.34
C VAL A 348 8.34 8.18 9.62
N PHE A 349 9.42 8.47 8.90
CA PHE A 349 10.71 7.82 9.10
C PHE A 349 11.32 8.13 10.49
N ILE A 350 11.26 9.38 10.96
CA ILE A 350 11.75 9.76 12.30
C ILE A 350 11.02 9.01 13.40
N LEU A 351 9.68 8.94 13.34
CA LEU A 351 8.89 8.20 14.33
C LEU A 351 9.28 6.71 14.37
N LYS A 352 9.57 6.12 13.21
CA LYS A 352 10.03 4.73 13.12
C LYS A 352 11.43 4.54 13.69
N ILE A 353 12.36 5.48 13.48
CA ILE A 353 13.68 5.43 14.13
C ILE A 353 13.53 5.51 15.64
N MET A 354 12.70 6.42 16.16
CA MET A 354 12.47 6.54 17.60
C MET A 354 11.90 5.25 18.20
N GLU A 355 10.97 4.59 17.51
CA GLU A 355 10.45 3.26 17.91
C GLU A 355 11.59 2.22 18.01
N ILE A 356 12.48 2.19 17.02
CA ILE A 356 13.63 1.26 16.99
C ILE A 356 14.60 1.55 18.15
N VAL A 357 14.92 2.81 18.41
CA VAL A 357 15.82 3.19 19.52
C VAL A 357 15.24 2.76 20.86
N VAL A 358 13.94 2.98 21.10
CA VAL A 358 13.25 2.55 22.33
C VAL A 358 13.33 1.02 22.50
N MET A 359 13.16 0.27 21.41
CA MET A 359 13.28 -1.20 21.41
C MET A 359 14.69 -1.67 21.81
N PHE A 360 15.74 -1.08 21.25
CA PHE A 360 17.12 -1.44 21.60
C PHE A 360 17.48 -1.06 23.04
N VAL A 361 17.03 0.11 23.51
CA VAL A 361 17.20 0.52 24.91
C VAL A 361 16.51 -0.47 25.84
N PHE A 362 15.29 -0.91 25.50
CA PHE A 362 14.57 -1.91 26.30
C PHE A 362 15.33 -3.25 26.36
N VAL A 363 15.86 -3.75 25.25
CA VAL A 363 16.67 -4.98 25.21
C VAL A 363 17.93 -4.85 26.08
N LEU A 364 18.60 -3.69 26.05
CA LEU A 364 19.78 -3.42 26.88
C LEU A 364 19.44 -3.41 28.37
N LEU A 365 18.33 -2.77 28.77
CA LEU A 365 17.84 -2.79 30.15
C LEU A 365 17.44 -4.20 30.59
N TYR A 366 16.84 -5.00 29.70
CA TYR A 366 16.52 -6.40 29.96
C TYR A 366 17.79 -7.23 30.24
N LEU A 367 18.81 -7.09 29.39
CA LEU A 367 20.10 -7.78 29.54
C LEU A 367 20.78 -7.46 30.87
N ILE A 368 20.87 -6.17 31.22
CA ILE A 368 21.50 -5.71 32.46
C ILE A 368 20.68 -6.14 33.69
N GLY A 369 19.36 -6.09 33.61
CA GLY A 369 18.49 -6.36 34.76
C GLY A 369 18.25 -7.84 35.08
N ARG A 370 18.41 -8.75 34.12
CA ARG A 370 18.09 -10.19 34.29
C ARG A 370 19.21 -11.16 33.97
N ILE A 371 20.04 -10.86 32.97
CA ILE A 371 21.03 -11.83 32.45
C ILE A 371 22.43 -11.56 33.01
N LEU A 372 22.84 -10.29 33.02
CA LEU A 372 24.13 -9.91 33.59
C LEU A 372 24.01 -9.80 35.11
N PRO A 373 24.91 -10.41 35.90
CA PRO A 373 24.94 -10.30 37.36
C PRO A 373 25.53 -8.96 37.82
N LEU A 374 25.21 -7.88 37.11
CA LEU A 374 25.61 -6.54 37.48
C LEU A 374 24.52 -6.00 38.42
N ASN A 375 24.80 -5.89 39.73
CA ASN A 375 23.89 -5.33 40.75
C ASN A 375 23.65 -3.80 40.55
N LEU A 376 23.41 -3.37 39.31
CA LEU A 376 23.23 -1.97 38.92
C LEU A 376 21.78 -1.49 39.10
N ILE A 377 20.81 -2.41 39.11
CA ILE A 377 19.38 -2.09 39.18
C ILE A 377 18.73 -2.97 40.24
N ASP A 378 17.93 -2.34 41.11
CA ASP A 378 17.15 -3.07 42.10
C ASP A 378 16.20 -4.06 41.44
N PRO A 379 16.02 -5.27 42.02
CA PRO A 379 15.15 -6.30 41.46
C PRO A 379 13.69 -5.83 41.30
N TYR A 380 13.25 -4.89 42.13
CA TYR A 380 11.94 -4.25 42.01
C TYR A 380 11.85 -3.35 40.77
N SER A 381 12.84 -2.48 40.56
CA SER A 381 12.91 -1.59 39.41
C SER A 381 12.98 -2.35 38.08
N THR A 382 13.74 -3.45 38.03
CA THR A 382 13.77 -4.34 36.86
C THR A 382 12.38 -4.89 36.54
N ARG A 383 11.60 -5.33 37.53
CA ARG A 383 10.23 -5.82 37.29
C ARG A 383 9.32 -4.73 36.73
N VAL A 384 9.40 -3.50 37.25
CA VAL A 384 8.61 -2.39 36.74
C VAL A 384 8.92 -2.11 35.28
N ILE A 385 10.21 -2.10 34.90
CA ILE A 385 10.64 -1.94 33.51
C ILE A 385 10.08 -3.06 32.62
N LEU A 386 10.12 -4.31 33.08
CA LEU A 386 9.56 -5.45 32.34
C LEU A 386 8.04 -5.36 32.17
N CYS A 387 7.31 -4.93 33.20
CA CYS A 387 5.85 -4.70 33.10
C CYS A 387 5.51 -3.60 32.09
N LEU A 388 6.24 -2.48 32.12
CA LEU A 388 6.07 -1.39 31.15
C LEU A 388 6.42 -1.86 29.73
N GLY A 389 7.48 -2.65 29.59
CA GLY A 389 7.84 -3.30 28.34
C GLY A 389 6.72 -4.20 27.82
N LEU A 390 6.19 -5.09 28.67
CA LEU A 390 5.10 -5.99 28.31
C LEU A 390 3.89 -5.22 27.78
N ILE A 391 3.48 -4.16 28.49
CA ILE A 391 2.39 -3.26 28.05
C ILE A 391 2.72 -2.64 26.69
N TYR A 392 3.95 -2.14 26.49
CA TYR A 392 4.38 -1.59 25.20
C TYR A 392 4.28 -2.63 24.06
N PHE A 393 4.74 -3.87 24.26
CA PHE A 393 4.67 -4.92 23.24
C PHE A 393 3.23 -5.35 22.93
N TYR A 394 2.32 -5.30 23.91
CA TYR A 394 0.86 -5.46 23.68
C TYR A 394 0.27 -4.31 22.85
N TYR A 395 0.65 -3.06 23.13
CA TYR A 395 0.21 -1.94 22.30
C TYR A 395 0.79 -2.00 20.89
N ARG A 396 2.04 -2.47 20.74
CA ARG A 396 2.70 -2.61 19.44
C ARG A 396 1.99 -3.61 18.53
N ILE A 397 1.58 -4.78 19.03
CA ILE A 397 0.78 -5.72 18.23
C ILE A 397 -0.56 -5.07 17.83
N ILE A 398 -1.25 -4.39 18.75
CA ILE A 398 -2.51 -3.70 18.40
C ILE A 398 -2.27 -2.67 17.29
N TYR A 399 -1.21 -1.87 17.38
CA TYR A 399 -0.89 -0.85 16.39
C TYR A 399 -0.55 -1.41 15.01
N ILE A 400 0.15 -2.55 14.92
CA ILE A 400 0.56 -3.16 13.65
C ILE A 400 -0.62 -3.83 12.94
N TYR A 401 -1.44 -4.60 13.68
CA TYR A 401 -2.38 -5.53 13.06
C TYR A 401 -3.81 -5.00 12.96
N LEU A 402 -4.21 -4.09 13.86
CA LEU A 402 -5.57 -3.57 13.87
C LEU A 402 -5.92 -2.77 12.61
N PRO A 403 -5.04 -1.93 12.03
CA PRO A 403 -5.33 -1.21 10.78
C PRO A 403 -5.56 -2.10 9.56
N ILE A 404 -5.01 -3.32 9.56
CA ILE A 404 -5.07 -4.26 8.42
C ILE A 404 -6.42 -4.99 8.39
N SER A 405 -7.09 -5.10 9.53
CA SER A 405 -8.40 -5.74 9.59
C SER A 405 -9.47 -4.89 8.90
N PRO A 406 -10.29 -5.47 8.01
CA PRO A 406 -11.30 -4.73 7.25
C PRO A 406 -12.41 -4.14 8.14
N THR A 407 -12.65 -4.76 9.31
CA THR A 407 -13.67 -4.29 10.26
C THR A 407 -13.07 -3.38 11.34
N LEU A 408 -11.89 -3.70 11.85
CA LEU A 408 -11.27 -2.96 12.95
C LEU A 408 -10.53 -1.71 12.48
N GLY A 409 -9.99 -1.70 11.26
CA GLY A 409 -9.29 -0.55 10.70
C GLY A 409 -10.16 0.72 10.64
N PRO A 410 -11.37 0.67 10.05
CA PRO A 410 -12.31 1.79 10.05
C PRO A 410 -12.74 2.21 11.47
N LEU A 411 -12.90 1.25 12.39
CA LEU A 411 -13.26 1.53 13.78
C LEU A 411 -12.15 2.32 14.48
N LEU A 412 -10.88 1.92 14.33
CA LEU A 412 -9.74 2.65 14.86
C LEU A 412 -9.65 4.06 14.30
N TYR A 413 -9.91 4.22 13.00
CA TYR A 413 -9.92 5.53 12.37
C TYR A 413 -11.00 6.43 13.00
N ARG A 414 -12.21 5.91 13.23
CA ARG A 414 -13.29 6.64 13.93
C ARG A 414 -12.90 7.00 15.36
N VAL A 415 -12.34 6.08 16.13
CA VAL A 415 -11.87 6.35 17.50
C VAL A 415 -10.80 7.45 17.51
N LYS A 416 -9.83 7.40 16.59
CA LYS A 416 -8.80 8.43 16.46
C LYS A 416 -9.41 9.80 16.12
N LEU A 417 -10.43 9.81 15.25
CA LEU A 417 -11.14 11.05 14.88
C LEU A 417 -11.90 11.63 16.09
N MET A 418 -12.64 10.80 16.82
CA MET A 418 -13.35 11.17 18.05
C MET A 418 -12.39 11.76 19.09
N VAL A 419 -11.29 11.06 19.39
CA VAL A 419 -10.30 11.54 20.36
C VAL A 419 -9.67 12.87 19.92
N SER A 420 -9.34 13.01 18.63
CA SER A 420 -8.69 14.23 18.14
C SER A 420 -9.64 15.43 18.09
N HIS A 421 -10.92 15.23 17.82
CA HIS A 421 -11.89 16.32 17.64
C HIS A 421 -12.62 16.63 18.95
N ASP A 422 -13.13 15.62 19.64
CA ASP A 422 -13.92 15.78 20.85
C ASP A 422 -13.01 15.95 22.08
N GLY A 423 -11.83 15.32 22.09
CA GLY A 423 -10.83 15.58 23.13
C GLY A 423 -10.36 17.04 23.14
N LYS A 424 -10.21 17.66 21.97
CA LYS A 424 -9.88 19.09 21.88
C LYS A 424 -11.02 20.02 22.30
N LYS A 425 -12.27 19.59 22.12
CA LYS A 425 -13.46 20.34 22.56
C LYS A 425 -13.75 20.23 24.05
N LEU A 426 -13.24 19.20 24.72
CA LEU A 426 -13.39 19.03 26.18
C LEU A 426 -12.27 19.73 26.96
N LEU A 427 -11.15 20.06 26.31
CA LEU A 427 -10.00 20.76 26.89
C LEU A 427 -10.04 22.29 26.66
N ASN A 428 -10.89 22.76 25.75
CA ASN A 428 -11.22 24.17 25.54
C ASN A 428 -12.61 24.44 26.10
#